data_AF-A0A183GRE6-F1
#
_entry.id   AF-A0A183GRE6-F1
#
_cell.length_a   1.000
_cell.length_b   1.000
_cell.length_c   1.000
_cell.angle_alpha   90.00
_cell.angle_beta   90.00
_cell.angle_gamma   90.00
#
_symmetry.space_group_name_H-M   'P 1'
#
loop_
_entity.id
_entity.type
_entity.pdbx_description
1 polymer ?
#
loop_
_entity_poly.entity_id
_entity_poly.type
_entity_poly.pdbx_seq_one_letter_code
_entity_poly.pdbx_strand_id
1 'polypeptide(L)'
;MDLQRFNQLIVHMQASDNEERSDAERIYSELDLAPKASLLFSLYCTADAPLESRLMCLVLLRRLLSSNWDELWHDLGDQQKSFTDQLINTVMAEADARLRRKLLSVIAEVARNTVDEDTGKQKWSEVIQFLEHCMASENLVEVEFVATLLESVPNIFGSDQDTYLPRIKVRTPRYNYASKFSKYCIA
;
A
#
# COMPACT_ATOMS: atom_id res chain seq x y z
N MET A 1 6.40 -21.69 6.71
CA MET A 1 7.32 -21.11 7.71
C MET A 1 6.48 -20.44 8.79
N ASP A 2 6.85 -20.54 10.08
CA ASP A 2 6.15 -19.82 11.16
C ASP A 2 6.60 -18.36 11.27
N LEU A 3 5.84 -17.54 12.00
CA LEU A 3 6.08 -16.09 12.09
C LEU A 3 7.40 -15.74 12.82
N GLN A 4 7.81 -16.57 13.78
CA GLN A 4 9.03 -16.32 14.55
C GLN A 4 10.27 -16.52 13.66
N ARG A 5 10.32 -17.61 12.91
CA ARG A 5 11.36 -17.88 11.91
C ARG A 5 11.35 -16.84 10.80
N PHE A 6 10.17 -16.39 10.39
CA PHE A 6 10.06 -15.33 9.40
C PHE A 6 10.61 -13.99 9.91
N ASN A 7 10.36 -13.63 11.17
CA ASN A 7 10.97 -12.43 11.76
C ASN A 7 12.51 -12.53 11.80
N GLN A 8 13.06 -13.69 12.17
CA GLN A 8 14.51 -13.92 12.11
C GLN A 8 15.06 -13.75 10.69
N LEU A 9 14.35 -14.29 9.69
CA LEU A 9 14.71 -14.11 8.28
C LEU A 9 14.76 -12.62 7.89
N ILE A 10 13.74 -11.83 8.27
CA ILE A 10 13.68 -10.39 7.99
C ILE A 10 14.81 -9.62 8.69
N VAL A 11 15.22 -10.05 9.90
CA VAL A 11 16.37 -9.48 10.61
C VAL A 11 17.68 -9.80 9.88
N HIS A 12 17.87 -11.05 9.43
CA HIS A 12 19.07 -11.47 8.69
C HIS A 12 19.21 -10.77 7.33
N MET A 13 18.09 -10.47 6.64
CA MET A 13 18.11 -9.65 5.42
C MET A 13 18.62 -8.21 5.66
N GLN A 14 18.71 -7.78 6.92
CA GLN A 14 19.20 -6.45 7.33
C GLN A 14 20.59 -6.54 7.98
N ALA A 15 21.22 -7.72 7.99
CA ALA A 15 22.54 -7.91 8.57
C ALA A 15 23.62 -7.10 7.82
N SER A 16 24.66 -6.71 8.56
CA SER A 16 25.85 -6.08 7.97
C SER A 16 26.76 -7.09 7.27
N ASP A 17 26.67 -8.36 7.65
CA ASP A 17 27.40 -9.45 6.99
C ASP A 17 26.72 -9.78 5.65
N ASN A 18 27.52 -9.80 4.58
CA ASN A 18 27.01 -9.99 3.23
C ASN A 18 26.56 -11.44 2.98
N GLU A 19 27.26 -12.43 3.52
CA GLU A 19 26.93 -13.85 3.32
C GLU A 19 25.61 -14.16 4.01
N GLU A 20 25.47 -13.74 5.27
CA GLU A 20 24.24 -13.89 6.06
C GLU A 20 23.04 -13.21 5.37
N ARG A 21 23.23 -11.99 4.86
CA ARG A 21 22.19 -11.26 4.14
C ARG A 21 21.81 -11.96 2.83
N SER A 22 22.78 -12.39 2.03
CA SER A 22 22.52 -13.05 0.75
C SER A 22 21.82 -14.41 0.92
N ASP A 23 22.19 -15.17 1.95
CA ASP A 23 21.50 -16.42 2.28
C ASP A 23 20.05 -16.18 2.70
N ALA A 24 19.80 -15.15 3.51
CA ALA A 24 18.45 -14.77 3.90
C ALA A 24 17.60 -14.28 2.70
N GLU A 25 18.17 -13.47 1.81
CA GLU A 25 17.52 -13.03 0.58
C GLU A 25 17.16 -14.20 -0.35
N ARG A 26 18.02 -15.22 -0.45
CA ARG A 26 17.75 -16.44 -1.21
C ARG A 26 16.60 -17.24 -0.61
N ILE A 27 16.61 -17.47 0.71
CA ILE A 27 15.50 -18.17 1.38
C ILE A 27 14.18 -17.40 1.18
N TYR A 28 14.22 -16.07 1.26
CA TYR A 28 13.06 -15.22 1.04
C TYR A 28 12.53 -15.30 -0.41
N SER A 29 13.42 -15.35 -1.42
CA SER A 29 13.00 -15.40 -2.83
C SER A 29 12.31 -16.72 -3.18
N GLU A 30 12.73 -17.82 -2.56
CA GLU A 30 12.18 -19.18 -2.75
C GLU A 30 10.78 -19.39 -2.14
N LEU A 31 10.27 -18.48 -1.29
CA LEU A 31 8.92 -18.60 -0.73
C LEU A 31 7.84 -18.31 -1.77
N ASP A 32 6.74 -19.07 -1.72
CA ASP A 32 5.52 -18.83 -2.52
C ASP A 32 4.91 -17.46 -2.25
N LEU A 33 4.30 -16.85 -3.27
CA LEU A 33 3.86 -15.44 -3.23
C LEU A 33 2.77 -15.16 -2.19
N ALA A 34 1.66 -15.91 -2.21
CA ALA A 34 0.54 -15.70 -1.28
C ALA A 34 0.97 -15.88 0.19
N PRO A 35 1.61 -17.00 0.59
CA PRO A 35 2.12 -17.16 1.96
C PRO A 35 3.14 -16.09 2.36
N LYS A 36 3.99 -15.65 1.43
CA LYS A 36 4.95 -14.56 1.64
C LYS A 36 4.22 -13.25 1.94
N ALA A 37 3.19 -12.89 1.18
CA ALA A 37 2.36 -11.71 1.43
C ALA A 37 1.68 -11.78 2.81
N SER A 38 1.09 -12.94 3.16
CA SER A 38 0.46 -13.14 4.47
C SER A 38 1.44 -13.02 5.63
N LEU A 39 2.65 -13.59 5.51
CA LEU A 39 3.70 -13.52 6.53
C LEU A 39 4.22 -12.08 6.73
N LEU A 40 4.45 -11.36 5.63
CA LEU A 40 4.85 -9.94 5.67
C LEU A 40 3.80 -9.10 6.41
N PHE A 41 2.53 -9.25 6.05
CA PHE A 41 1.46 -8.49 6.67
C PHE A 41 1.26 -8.87 8.15
N SER A 42 1.30 -10.17 8.47
CA SER A 42 1.18 -10.66 9.84
C SER A 42 2.31 -10.16 10.75
N LEU A 43 3.56 -10.15 10.25
CA LEU A 43 4.69 -9.65 11.02
C LEU A 43 4.61 -8.13 11.22
N TYR A 44 4.15 -7.40 10.20
CA TYR A 44 3.86 -5.98 10.32
C TYR A 44 2.78 -5.69 11.40
N CYS A 45 1.72 -6.49 11.47
CA CYS A 45 0.66 -6.32 12.48
C CYS A 45 1.07 -6.75 13.89
N THR A 46 2.22 -7.39 14.06
CA THR A 46 2.71 -7.84 15.38
C THR A 46 3.28 -6.64 16.14
N ALA A 47 2.55 -6.16 17.16
CA ALA A 47 2.90 -4.96 17.91
C ALA A 47 4.29 -5.02 18.58
N ASP A 48 4.68 -6.20 19.06
CA ASP A 48 5.97 -6.43 19.74
C ASP A 48 7.15 -6.64 18.76
N ALA A 49 6.90 -6.68 17.45
CA ALA A 49 7.95 -6.83 16.46
C ALA A 49 8.80 -5.54 16.37
N PRO A 50 10.13 -5.65 16.18
CA PRO A 50 11.00 -4.48 16.01
C PRO A 50 10.51 -3.58 14.88
N LEU A 51 10.57 -2.26 15.09
CA LEU A 51 10.09 -1.28 14.13
C LEU A 51 10.74 -1.46 12.74
N GLU A 52 12.05 -1.70 12.69
CA GLU A 52 12.77 -1.89 11.43
C GLU A 52 12.30 -3.15 10.69
N SER A 53 11.98 -4.23 11.39
CA SER A 53 11.35 -5.42 10.81
C SER A 53 9.97 -5.09 10.23
N ARG A 54 9.15 -4.34 10.96
CA ARG A 54 7.80 -3.90 10.51
C ARG A 54 7.89 -3.00 9.28
N LEU A 55 8.84 -2.05 9.26
CA LEU A 55 9.11 -1.18 8.10
C LEU A 55 9.58 -1.98 6.89
N MET A 56 10.51 -2.92 7.08
CA MET A 56 11.01 -3.79 6.02
C MET A 56 9.88 -4.64 5.43
N CYS A 57 8.98 -5.17 6.27
CA CYS A 57 7.83 -5.93 5.79
C CYS A 57 6.96 -5.14 4.81
N LEU A 58 6.64 -3.88 5.12
CA LEU A 58 5.86 -3.02 4.23
C LEU A 58 6.60 -2.67 2.94
N VAL A 59 7.93 -2.48 3.00
CA VAL A 59 8.76 -2.23 1.81
C VAL A 59 8.76 -3.46 0.89
N LEU A 60 8.95 -4.65 1.46
CA LEU A 60 8.95 -5.90 0.72
C LEU A 60 7.56 -6.23 0.16
N LEU A 61 6.49 -5.99 0.92
CA LEU A 61 5.11 -6.22 0.47
C LEU A 61 4.77 -5.33 -0.73
N ARG A 62 5.14 -4.05 -0.69
CA ARG A 62 4.98 -3.15 -1.84
C ARG A 62 5.75 -3.66 -3.07
N ARG A 63 7.00 -4.10 -2.88
CA ARG A 63 7.83 -4.66 -3.97
C ARG A 63 7.20 -5.91 -4.56
N LEU A 64 6.65 -6.78 -3.72
CA LEU A 64 5.97 -8.00 -4.16
C LEU A 64 4.76 -7.67 -5.04
N LEU A 65 3.94 -6.70 -4.61
CA LEU A 65 2.79 -6.22 -5.38
C LEU A 65 3.22 -5.56 -6.70
N SER A 66 4.28 -4.75 -6.71
CA SER A 66 4.77 -4.11 -7.93
C SER A 66 5.36 -5.11 -8.94
N SER A 67 6.04 -6.15 -8.48
CA SER A 67 6.77 -7.08 -9.37
C SER A 67 5.95 -8.28 -9.81
N ASN A 68 4.95 -8.69 -9.02
CA ASN A 68 4.23 -9.95 -9.19
C ASN A 68 2.72 -9.76 -9.04
N TRP A 69 2.17 -8.62 -9.49
CA TRP A 69 0.75 -8.28 -9.31
C TRP A 69 -0.19 -9.40 -9.77
N ASP A 70 -0.14 -9.78 -11.05
CA ASP A 70 -1.12 -10.71 -11.63
C ASP A 70 -1.11 -12.08 -10.93
N GLU A 71 0.10 -12.61 -10.69
CA GLU A 71 0.31 -13.91 -10.04
C GLU A 71 -0.12 -13.87 -8.57
N LEU A 72 0.32 -12.87 -7.81
CA LEU A 72 -0.06 -12.72 -6.41
C LEU A 72 -1.56 -12.47 -6.25
N TRP A 73 -2.13 -11.61 -7.10
CA TRP A 73 -3.56 -11.29 -7.03
C TRP A 73 -4.40 -12.52 -7.36
N HIS A 74 -4.03 -13.26 -8.41
CA HIS A 74 -4.64 -14.55 -8.72
C HIS A 74 -4.53 -15.55 -7.54
N ASP A 75 -3.34 -15.71 -6.96
CA ASP A 75 -3.09 -16.64 -5.85
C ASP A 75 -3.85 -16.29 -4.57
N LEU A 76 -4.11 -14.99 -4.32
CA LEU A 76 -4.95 -14.56 -3.21
C LEU A 76 -6.41 -15.04 -3.37
N GLY A 77 -6.91 -15.17 -4.60
CA GLY A 77 -8.26 -15.66 -4.90
C GLY A 77 -9.34 -14.99 -4.02
N ASP A 78 -10.07 -15.80 -3.25
CA ASP A 78 -11.14 -15.32 -2.36
C ASP A 78 -10.65 -14.42 -1.21
N GLN A 79 -9.34 -14.39 -0.94
CA GLN A 79 -8.74 -13.58 0.13
C GLN A 79 -8.48 -12.12 -0.29
N GLN A 80 -8.58 -11.78 -1.59
CA GLN A 80 -8.33 -10.42 -2.11
C GLN A 80 -9.10 -9.36 -1.32
N LYS A 81 -10.40 -9.59 -1.09
CA LYS A 81 -11.28 -8.66 -0.37
C LYS A 81 -10.83 -8.44 1.07
N SER A 82 -10.54 -9.55 1.77
CA SER A 82 -10.08 -9.50 3.16
C SER A 82 -8.74 -8.76 3.26
N PHE A 83 -7.83 -9.01 2.32
CA PHE A 83 -6.54 -8.33 2.25
C PHE A 83 -6.70 -6.82 2.09
N THR A 84 -7.51 -6.35 1.13
CA THR A 84 -7.75 -4.92 0.93
C THR A 84 -8.42 -4.24 2.12
N ASP A 85 -9.38 -4.91 2.75
CA ASP A 85 -10.08 -4.36 3.93
C ASP A 85 -9.12 -4.23 5.11
N GLN A 86 -8.25 -5.23 5.30
CA GLN A 86 -7.22 -5.17 6.33
C GLN A 86 -6.24 -4.01 6.08
N LEU A 87 -5.83 -3.73 4.84
CA LEU A 87 -4.95 -2.58 4.54
C LEU A 87 -5.60 -1.25 4.96
N ILE A 88 -6.87 -1.03 4.57
CA ILE A 88 -7.61 0.20 4.91
C ILE A 88 -7.80 0.33 6.41
N ASN A 89 -8.27 -0.73 7.08
CA ASN A 89 -8.48 -0.71 8.52
C ASN A 89 -7.18 -0.46 9.29
N THR A 90 -6.08 -1.07 8.83
CA THR A 90 -4.79 -0.94 9.51
C THR A 90 -4.20 0.45 9.36
N VAL A 91 -4.32 1.10 8.19
CA VAL A 91 -3.78 2.45 8.01
C VAL A 91 -4.51 3.51 8.84
N MET A 92 -5.82 3.31 9.07
CA MET A 92 -6.62 4.16 9.93
C MET A 92 -6.25 4.03 11.41
N ALA A 93 -5.81 2.84 11.83
CA ALA A 93 -5.39 2.57 13.21
C ALA A 93 -3.89 2.82 13.47
N GLU A 94 -3.06 2.97 12.44
CA GLU A 94 -1.61 3.05 12.59
C GLU A 94 -1.17 4.39 13.21
N ALA A 95 -0.54 4.30 14.38
CA ALA A 95 -0.08 5.46 15.14
C ALA A 95 1.28 5.98 14.65
N ASP A 96 2.21 5.10 14.27
CA ASP A 96 3.56 5.52 13.84
C ASP A 96 3.53 6.08 12.41
N ALA A 97 3.94 7.34 12.27
CA ALA A 97 3.89 8.04 10.99
C ALA A 97 4.78 7.42 9.89
N ARG A 98 5.86 6.73 10.26
CA ARG A 98 6.76 6.06 9.30
C ARG A 98 6.10 4.80 8.76
N LEU A 99 5.52 3.98 9.64
CA LEU A 99 4.76 2.80 9.24
C LEU A 99 3.56 3.18 8.40
N ARG A 100 2.79 4.18 8.85
CA ARG A 100 1.64 4.70 8.13
C ARG A 100 1.97 5.15 6.70
N ARG A 101 3.07 5.88 6.52
CA ARG A 101 3.53 6.30 5.18
C ARG A 101 3.89 5.11 4.29
N LYS A 102 4.56 4.09 4.85
CA LYS A 102 4.89 2.88 4.10
C LYS A 102 3.63 2.07 3.76
N LEU A 103 2.66 1.99 4.66
CA LEU A 103 1.38 1.32 4.41
C LEU A 103 0.55 2.04 3.35
N LEU A 104 0.50 3.38 3.38
CA LEU A 104 -0.10 4.16 2.29
C LEU A 104 0.58 3.90 0.93
N SER A 105 1.89 3.62 0.93
CA SER A 105 2.60 3.25 -0.29
C SER A 105 2.20 1.85 -0.80
N VAL A 106 1.86 0.92 0.10
CA VAL A 106 1.29 -0.39 -0.25
C VAL A 106 -0.12 -0.23 -0.80
N ILE A 107 -0.97 0.56 -0.14
CA ILE A 107 -2.34 0.87 -0.59
C ILE A 107 -2.32 1.53 -1.97
N ALA A 108 -1.43 2.48 -2.19
CA ALA A 108 -1.23 3.12 -3.51
C ALA A 108 -0.88 2.09 -4.59
N GLU A 109 -0.05 1.10 -4.26
CA GLU A 109 0.31 0.05 -5.22
C GLU A 109 -0.90 -0.80 -5.63
N VAL A 110 -1.70 -1.22 -4.65
CA VAL A 110 -2.96 -1.96 -4.92
C VAL A 110 -3.93 -1.09 -5.70
N ALA A 111 -4.11 0.18 -5.32
CA ALA A 111 -5.03 1.11 -5.97
C ALA A 111 -4.65 1.37 -7.44
N ARG A 112 -3.35 1.40 -7.77
CA ARG A 112 -2.88 1.57 -9.14
C ARG A 112 -3.24 0.37 -10.02
N ASN A 113 -3.01 -0.84 -9.52
CA ASN A 113 -3.25 -2.06 -10.29
C ASN A 113 -4.73 -2.47 -10.33
N THR A 114 -5.60 -1.79 -9.57
CA THR A 114 -7.06 -2.03 -9.58
C THR A 114 -7.83 -1.02 -10.43
N VAL A 115 -7.14 -0.07 -11.08
CA VAL A 115 -7.72 0.73 -12.17
C VAL A 115 -7.85 -0.18 -13.40
N ASP A 116 -9.06 -0.30 -13.91
CA ASP A 116 -9.36 -1.04 -15.13
C ASP A 116 -8.71 -0.36 -16.35
N GLU A 117 -7.90 -1.09 -17.11
CA GLU A 117 -7.20 -0.52 -18.27
C GLU A 117 -8.15 -0.17 -19.43
N ASP A 118 -9.27 -0.91 -19.59
CA ASP A 118 -10.19 -0.73 -20.72
C ASP A 118 -11.17 0.43 -20.51
N THR A 119 -11.71 0.53 -19.30
CA THR A 119 -12.74 1.51 -18.91
C THR A 119 -12.16 2.70 -18.16
N GLY A 120 -10.93 2.58 -17.67
CA GLY A 120 -10.30 3.56 -16.80
C GLY A 120 -10.94 3.63 -15.41
N LYS A 121 -11.85 2.73 -15.03
CA LYS A 121 -12.58 2.80 -13.74
C LYS A 121 -11.80 2.18 -12.60
N GLN A 122 -11.91 2.77 -11.42
CA GLN A 122 -11.38 2.16 -10.19
C GLN A 122 -12.26 0.98 -9.77
N LYS A 123 -11.74 -0.25 -9.83
CA LYS A 123 -12.48 -1.46 -9.40
C LYS A 123 -12.54 -1.60 -7.88
N TRP A 124 -11.57 -1.05 -7.16
CA TRP A 124 -11.52 -1.13 -5.71
C TRP A 124 -12.43 -0.07 -5.07
N SER A 125 -13.73 -0.36 -4.98
CA SER A 125 -14.74 0.60 -4.50
C SER A 125 -14.46 1.16 -3.09
N GLU A 126 -13.86 0.34 -2.22
CA GLU A 126 -13.54 0.67 -0.83
C GLU A 126 -12.42 1.70 -0.75
N VAL A 127 -11.49 1.76 -1.71
CA VAL A 127 -10.48 2.82 -1.73
C VAL A 127 -11.11 4.18 -2.03
N ILE A 128 -12.16 4.20 -2.85
CA ILE A 128 -12.92 5.42 -3.13
C ILE A 128 -13.67 5.86 -1.87
N GLN A 129 -14.38 4.94 -1.21
CA GLN A 129 -15.08 5.23 0.05
C GLN A 129 -14.12 5.72 1.14
N PHE A 130 -12.94 5.10 1.24
CA PHE A 130 -11.86 5.53 2.13
C PHE A 130 -11.40 6.96 1.84
N LEU A 131 -11.13 7.30 0.57
CA LEU A 131 -10.74 8.66 0.17
C LEU A 131 -11.85 9.67 0.47
N GLU A 132 -13.11 9.32 0.23
CA GLU A 132 -14.26 10.18 0.56
C GLU A 132 -14.38 10.44 2.06
N HIS A 133 -14.19 9.40 2.87
CA HIS A 133 -14.16 9.51 4.32
C HIS A 133 -13.04 10.45 4.77
N CYS A 134 -11.81 10.22 4.30
CA CYS A 134 -10.65 11.04 4.66
C CYS A 134 -10.80 12.50 4.19
N MET A 135 -11.40 12.76 3.03
CA MET A 135 -11.69 14.13 2.55
C MET A 135 -12.75 14.85 3.40
N ALA A 136 -13.70 14.11 3.97
CA ALA A 136 -14.74 14.66 4.84
C ALA A 136 -14.28 14.84 6.29
N SER A 137 -13.19 14.18 6.69
CA SER A 137 -12.67 14.19 8.05
C SER A 137 -12.20 15.57 8.52
N GLU A 138 -12.30 15.80 9.82
CA GLU A 138 -11.71 16.95 10.52
C GLU A 138 -10.27 16.66 10.97
N ASN A 139 -9.85 15.40 10.93
CA ASN A 139 -8.49 14.99 11.27
C ASN A 139 -7.54 15.30 10.11
N LEU A 140 -6.61 16.23 10.33
CA LEU A 140 -5.63 16.64 9.32
C LEU A 140 -4.75 15.48 8.84
N VAL A 141 -4.50 14.48 9.69
CA VAL A 141 -3.70 13.30 9.32
C VAL A 141 -4.44 12.46 8.28
N GLU A 142 -5.75 12.28 8.41
CA GLU A 142 -6.56 11.55 7.43
C GLU A 142 -6.67 12.33 6.11
N VAL A 143 -6.84 13.65 6.18
CA VAL A 143 -6.79 14.50 4.99
C VAL A 143 -5.44 14.38 4.26
N GLU A 144 -4.33 14.25 4.98
CA GLU A 144 -3.00 14.01 4.40
C GLU A 144 -2.88 12.63 3.71
N PHE A 145 -3.68 11.63 4.08
CA PHE A 145 -3.69 10.34 3.36
C PHE A 145 -4.15 10.51 1.93
N VAL A 146 -5.21 11.31 1.73
CA VAL A 146 -5.73 11.67 0.40
C VAL A 146 -4.62 12.29 -0.42
N ALA A 147 -3.91 13.25 0.16
CA ALA A 147 -2.81 13.92 -0.52
C ALA A 147 -1.70 12.95 -0.93
N THR A 148 -1.29 12.07 -0.01
CA THR A 148 -0.22 11.08 -0.22
C THR A 148 -0.60 10.06 -1.31
N LEU A 149 -1.84 9.59 -1.31
CA LEU A 149 -2.32 8.64 -2.30
C LEU A 149 -2.43 9.28 -3.68
N LEU A 150 -2.96 10.51 -3.78
CA LEU A 150 -3.05 11.23 -5.06
C LEU A 150 -1.68 11.59 -5.64
N GLU A 151 -0.69 11.84 -4.79
CA GLU A 151 0.69 12.02 -5.27
C GLU A 151 1.28 10.73 -5.85
N SER A 152 0.85 9.58 -5.33
CA SER A 152 1.36 8.25 -5.74
C SER A 152 0.56 7.65 -6.91
N VAL A 153 -0.74 7.95 -7.00
CA VAL A 153 -1.69 7.45 -8.00
C VAL A 153 -2.64 8.60 -8.39
N PRO A 154 -2.23 9.50 -9.30
CA PRO A 154 -3.05 10.65 -9.68
C PRO A 154 -4.41 10.26 -10.27
N ASN A 155 -4.47 9.13 -10.97
CA ASN A 155 -5.68 8.59 -11.60
C ASN A 155 -6.46 7.62 -10.69
N ILE A 156 -6.31 7.70 -9.36
CA ILE A 156 -6.94 6.75 -8.42
C ILE A 156 -8.48 6.69 -8.51
N PHE A 157 -9.11 7.80 -8.92
CA PHE A 157 -10.56 7.90 -9.14
C PHE A 157 -10.99 7.41 -10.52
N GLY A 158 -10.05 7.11 -11.41
CA GLY A 158 -10.33 6.62 -12.75
C GLY A 158 -11.16 7.59 -13.60
N SER A 159 -12.11 7.06 -14.37
CA SER A 159 -13.02 7.85 -15.21
C SER A 159 -13.90 8.83 -14.45
N ASP A 160 -14.11 8.62 -13.14
CA ASP A 160 -15.02 9.44 -12.32
C ASP A 160 -14.30 10.63 -11.67
N GLN A 161 -13.03 10.86 -12.02
CA GLN A 161 -12.17 11.86 -11.43
C GLN A 161 -12.77 13.28 -11.43
N ASP A 162 -13.47 13.69 -12.50
CA ASP A 162 -14.07 15.03 -12.60
C ASP A 162 -15.12 15.29 -11.51
N THR A 163 -15.78 14.25 -11.03
CA THR A 163 -16.73 14.35 -9.90
C THR A 163 -16.03 14.68 -8.59
N TYR A 164 -14.81 14.19 -8.38
CA TYR A 164 -14.07 14.33 -7.12
C TYR A 164 -13.14 15.55 -7.08
N LEU A 165 -12.65 16.02 -8.24
CA LEU A 165 -11.72 17.15 -8.35
C LEU A 165 -12.14 18.43 -7.58
N PRO A 166 -13.41 18.88 -7.61
CA PRO A 166 -13.82 20.06 -6.86
C PRO A 166 -13.62 19.89 -5.34
N ARG A 167 -13.94 18.71 -4.80
CA ARG A 167 -13.83 18.40 -3.36
C ARG A 167 -12.37 18.33 -2.92
N ILE A 168 -11.50 17.72 -3.74
CA ILE A 168 -10.06 17.62 -3.51
C ILE A 168 -9.46 19.04 -3.42
N LYS A 169 -9.75 19.91 -4.40
CA LYS A 169 -9.21 21.28 -4.44
C LYS A 169 -9.52 22.09 -3.18
N VAL A 170 -10.71 21.93 -2.61
CA VAL A 170 -11.14 22.63 -1.40
C VAL A 170 -10.42 22.10 -0.16
N ARG A 171 -10.25 20.77 -0.05
CA ARG A 171 -9.76 20.11 1.16
C ARG A 171 -8.24 20.00 1.23
N THR A 172 -7.54 20.02 0.10
CA THR A 172 -6.06 19.96 0.05
C THR A 172 -5.45 21.19 -0.66
N PRO A 173 -5.69 22.42 -0.18
CA PRO A 173 -5.27 23.64 -0.90
C PRO A 173 -3.75 23.87 -0.92
N ARG A 174 -3.02 23.29 0.04
CA ARG A 174 -1.53 23.38 0.10
C ARG A 174 -0.84 22.65 -1.03
N TYR A 175 -1.52 21.67 -1.63
CA TYR A 175 -1.00 20.86 -2.71
C TYR A 175 -1.67 21.37 -3.98
N ASN A 176 -0.92 22.10 -4.81
CA ASN A 176 -1.41 22.69 -6.06
C ASN A 176 -1.66 21.61 -7.13
N TYR A 177 -2.58 20.70 -6.84
CA TYR A 177 -2.90 19.49 -7.60
C TYR A 177 -3.34 19.83 -9.02
N ALA A 178 -3.95 20.99 -9.25
CA ALA A 178 -4.34 21.44 -10.59
C ALA A 178 -3.17 21.45 -11.61
N SER A 179 -1.95 21.73 -11.16
CA SER A 179 -0.77 21.78 -12.05
C SER A 179 -0.13 20.41 -12.32
N LYS A 180 -0.18 19.48 -11.35
CA LYS A 180 0.27 18.09 -11.55
C LYS A 180 -0.77 17.26 -12.30
N PHE A 181 -2.06 17.43 -12.02
CA PHE A 181 -3.17 16.72 -12.66
C PHE A 181 -3.31 17.03 -14.16
N SER A 182 -3.08 18.29 -14.57
CA SER A 182 -3.14 18.68 -15.99
C SER A 182 -2.17 17.89 -16.88
N LYS A 183 -1.05 17.39 -16.33
CA LYS A 183 -0.08 16.54 -17.05
C LYS A 183 -0.52 15.08 -17.23
N TYR A 184 -1.46 14.59 -16.43
CA TYR A 184 -1.93 13.20 -16.48
C TYR A 184 -3.32 13.05 -17.10
N CYS A 185 -4.02 14.16 -17.38
CA CYS A 185 -5.32 14.20 -18.05
C CYS A 185 -5.23 14.41 -19.57
N ILE A 186 -4.03 14.50 -20.15
CA ILE A 186 -3.81 14.62 -21.60
C ILE A 186 -2.76 13.58 -22.00
N ALA A 187 -3.20 12.36 -22.25
CA ALA A 187 -2.59 11.40 -23.17
C ALA A 187 -3.70 10.52 -23.74
#